data_AF-H8ZBV3-F1
#
_entry.id   AF-H8ZBV3-F1
#
_cell.length_a   1.000
_cell.length_b   1.000
_cell.length_c   1.000
_cell.angle_alpha   90.00
_cell.angle_beta   90.00
_cell.angle_gamma   90.00
#
_symmetry.space_group_name_H-M   'P 1'
#
loop_
_entity.id
_entity.type
_entity.pdbx_description
1 polymer ?
#
loop_
_entity_poly.entity_id
_entity_poly.type
_entity_poly.pdbx_seq_one_letter_code
_entity_poly.pdbx_strand_id
1 'polypeptide(L)'
;MTSLESECLSLIEQNNEEFSYSLQKYKLHTLATKEISSQSDSIFGYFLLYLLAKGQTKRYSLNRLELSDVIDINKSECIKTVDHIWRCSILGDIPQMKHALDALPKTHLKIGLAACEFLQERKGRWKSAREEGRKVRFNKLLKHPICSSEYK
;
A
#
# COMPACT_ATOMS: atom_id res chain seq x y z
N MET A 1 -13.09 -4.16 -25.87
CA MET A 1 -12.64 -4.37 -24.48
C MET A 1 -11.80 -5.63 -24.26
N THR A 2 -12.02 -6.72 -25.00
CA THR A 2 -11.43 -8.04 -24.69
C THR A 2 -9.91 -8.14 -24.81
N SER A 3 -9.21 -7.33 -25.61
CA SER A 3 -7.75 -7.44 -25.77
C SER A 3 -6.96 -6.91 -24.57
N LEU A 4 -7.17 -5.66 -24.15
CA LEU A 4 -6.42 -5.04 -23.04
C LEU A 4 -6.73 -5.71 -21.70
N GLU A 5 -7.98 -6.11 -21.49
CA GLU A 5 -8.37 -6.87 -20.31
C GLU A 5 -7.66 -8.23 -20.26
N SER A 6 -7.72 -8.99 -21.36
CA SER A 6 -7.05 -10.30 -21.45
C SER A 6 -5.54 -10.18 -21.32
N GLU A 7 -4.95 -9.11 -21.87
CA GLU A 7 -3.52 -8.80 -21.70
C GLU A 7 -3.19 -8.57 -20.22
N CYS A 8 -3.99 -7.76 -19.52
CA CYS A 8 -3.80 -7.54 -18.09
C CYS A 8 -3.91 -8.85 -17.29
N LEU A 9 -4.94 -9.65 -17.54
CA LEU A 9 -5.14 -10.91 -16.83
C LEU A 9 -4.00 -11.91 -17.08
N SER A 10 -3.55 -12.04 -18.34
CA SER A 10 -2.42 -12.90 -18.70
C SER A 10 -1.13 -12.46 -17.99
N LEU A 11 -0.86 -11.15 -17.97
CA LEU A 11 0.32 -10.60 -17.30
C LEU A 11 0.25 -10.74 -15.75
N ILE A 12 -0.94 -10.66 -15.15
CA ILE A 12 -1.18 -10.99 -13.72
C ILE A 12 -0.80 -12.43 -13.44
N GLU A 13 -1.31 -13.37 -14.24
CA GLU A 13 -1.05 -14.80 -14.06
C GLU A 13 0.44 -15.13 -14.20
N GLN A 14 1.12 -14.49 -15.14
CA GLN A 14 2.56 -14.64 -15.35
C GLN A 14 3.43 -13.93 -14.30
N ASN A 15 2.84 -13.07 -13.46
CA ASN A 15 3.58 -12.16 -12.56
C ASN A 15 4.68 -11.37 -13.29
N ASN A 16 4.40 -10.91 -14.51
CA ASN A 16 5.36 -10.21 -15.36
C ASN A 16 5.43 -8.72 -14.97
N GLU A 17 6.62 -8.13 -14.91
CA GLU A 17 6.80 -6.70 -14.57
C GLU A 17 6.31 -5.74 -15.68
N GLU A 18 6.23 -6.21 -16.93
CA GLU A 18 5.66 -5.47 -18.07
C GLU A 18 4.18 -5.11 -17.85
N PHE A 19 3.52 -5.83 -16.95
CA PHE A 19 2.17 -5.57 -16.48
C PHE A 19 1.92 -4.11 -16.06
N SER A 20 2.95 -3.42 -15.54
CA SER A 20 2.83 -2.02 -15.12
C SER A 20 2.40 -1.07 -16.25
N TYR A 21 2.79 -1.35 -17.50
CA TYR A 21 2.43 -0.53 -18.65
C TYR A 21 1.02 -0.85 -19.17
N SER A 22 0.71 -2.13 -19.35
CA SER A 22 -0.60 -2.58 -19.83
C SER A 22 -1.73 -2.22 -18.86
N LEU A 23 -1.46 -2.27 -17.55
CA LEU A 23 -2.38 -1.77 -16.53
C LEU A 23 -2.69 -0.28 -16.64
N GLN A 24 -1.67 0.56 -16.85
CA GLN A 24 -1.90 1.99 -16.96
C GLN A 24 -2.76 2.31 -18.18
N LYS A 25 -2.54 1.58 -19.29
CA LYS A 25 -3.43 1.66 -20.45
C LYS A 25 -4.85 1.23 -20.14
N TYR A 26 -5.04 0.09 -19.47
CA TYR A 26 -6.36 -0.39 -19.09
C TYR A 26 -7.06 0.59 -18.16
N LYS A 27 -6.37 1.12 -17.15
CA LYS A 27 -6.90 2.16 -16.26
C LYS A 27 -7.33 3.41 -17.02
N LEU A 28 -6.48 3.96 -17.90
CA LEU A 28 -6.80 5.15 -18.68
C LEU A 28 -8.00 4.90 -19.61
N HIS A 29 -8.06 3.73 -20.22
CA HIS A 29 -9.19 3.32 -21.04
C HIS A 29 -10.49 3.28 -20.21
N THR A 30 -10.49 2.59 -19.07
CA THR A 30 -11.66 2.50 -18.19
C THR A 30 -12.06 3.86 -17.61
N LEU A 31 -11.11 4.74 -17.29
CA LEU A 31 -11.39 6.12 -16.89
C LEU A 31 -12.07 6.93 -18.01
N ALA A 32 -11.62 6.74 -19.26
CA ALA A 32 -12.15 7.44 -20.41
C ALA A 32 -13.53 6.92 -20.86
N THR A 33 -13.72 5.60 -20.88
CA THR A 33 -14.96 4.98 -21.39
C THR A 33 -16.00 4.75 -20.30
N LYS A 34 -15.60 4.72 -19.02
CA LYS A 34 -16.43 4.32 -17.87
C LYS A 34 -17.03 2.92 -17.98
N GLU A 35 -16.49 2.09 -18.86
CA GLU A 35 -16.90 0.70 -19.02
C GLU A 35 -16.12 -0.18 -18.04
N ILE A 36 -16.86 -0.96 -17.24
CA ILE A 36 -16.31 -1.79 -16.16
C ILE A 36 -16.80 -3.21 -16.38
N SER A 37 -15.86 -4.15 -16.39
CA SER A 37 -16.16 -5.57 -16.47
C SER A 37 -16.18 -6.20 -15.07
N SER A 38 -16.63 -7.45 -15.00
CA SER A 38 -16.50 -8.25 -13.77
C SER A 38 -15.05 -8.48 -13.34
N GLN A 39 -14.08 -8.33 -14.26
CA GLN A 39 -12.65 -8.52 -13.99
C GLN A 39 -11.94 -7.24 -13.55
N SER A 40 -12.55 -6.07 -13.78
CA SER A 40 -11.96 -4.78 -13.43
C SER A 40 -11.62 -4.66 -11.94
N ASP A 41 -12.42 -5.26 -11.05
CA ASP A 41 -12.14 -5.31 -9.60
C ASP A 41 -10.77 -5.94 -9.32
N SER A 42 -10.57 -7.15 -9.86
CA SER A 42 -9.32 -7.91 -9.75
C SER A 42 -8.14 -7.11 -10.33
N ILE A 43 -8.30 -6.58 -11.55
CA ILE A 43 -7.23 -5.85 -12.24
C ILE A 43 -6.82 -4.58 -11.46
N PHE A 44 -7.79 -3.79 -10.99
CA PHE A 44 -7.50 -2.59 -10.20
C PHE A 44 -6.96 -2.91 -8.81
N GLY A 45 -7.47 -3.96 -8.16
CA GLY A 45 -6.93 -4.45 -6.89
C GLY A 45 -5.46 -4.84 -7.02
N TYR A 46 -5.09 -5.59 -8.06
CA TYR A 46 -3.69 -5.91 -8.34
C TYR A 46 -2.86 -4.64 -8.56
N PHE A 47 -3.35 -3.69 -9.37
CA PHE A 47 -2.63 -2.45 -9.64
C PHE A 47 -2.34 -1.65 -8.36
N LEU A 48 -3.33 -1.55 -7.46
CA LEU A 48 -3.14 -0.87 -6.19
C LEU A 48 -2.11 -1.60 -5.30
N LEU A 49 -2.12 -2.93 -5.26
CA LEU A 49 -1.08 -3.72 -4.59
C LEU A 49 0.30 -3.48 -5.18
N TYR A 50 0.41 -3.40 -6.51
CA TYR A 50 1.67 -3.08 -7.19
C TYR A 50 2.24 -1.73 -6.74
N LEU A 51 1.39 -0.70 -6.64
CA LEU A 51 1.83 0.60 -6.15
C LEU A 51 2.32 0.54 -4.70
N LEU A 52 1.66 -0.24 -3.84
CA LEU A 52 2.10 -0.44 -2.45
C LEU A 52 3.43 -1.22 -2.36
N ALA A 53 3.59 -2.29 -3.14
CA ALA A 53 4.81 -3.09 -3.21
C ALA A 53 6.02 -2.29 -3.70
N LYS A 54 5.84 -1.40 -4.68
CA LYS A 54 6.89 -0.47 -5.15
C LYS A 54 7.06 0.75 -4.22
N GLY A 55 6.36 0.79 -3.08
CA GLY A 55 6.44 1.87 -2.11
C GLY A 55 5.83 3.21 -2.54
N GLN A 56 5.09 3.22 -3.65
CA GLN A 56 4.50 4.40 -4.25
C GLN A 56 3.18 4.79 -3.56
N THR A 57 3.19 4.87 -2.23
CA THR A 57 2.01 5.16 -1.38
C THR A 57 1.26 6.44 -1.77
N LYS A 58 1.96 7.50 -2.22
CA LYS A 58 1.33 8.71 -2.76
C LYS A 58 0.52 8.43 -4.03
N ARG A 59 1.11 7.67 -4.97
CA ARG A 59 0.42 7.29 -6.20
C ARG A 59 -0.74 6.36 -5.91
N TYR A 60 -0.59 5.43 -4.98
CA TYR A 60 -1.70 4.60 -4.50
C TYR A 60 -2.90 5.46 -4.06
N SER A 61 -2.69 6.47 -3.20
CA SER A 61 -3.79 7.34 -2.75
C SER A 61 -4.47 8.12 -3.87
N LEU A 62 -3.68 8.65 -4.82
CA LEU A 62 -4.22 9.37 -6.00
C LEU A 62 -5.02 8.42 -6.90
N ASN A 63 -4.46 7.27 -7.22
CA ASN A 63 -5.09 6.29 -8.11
C ASN A 63 -6.36 5.71 -7.47
N ARG A 64 -6.38 5.49 -6.16
CA ARG A 64 -7.58 5.10 -5.41
C ARG A 64 -8.68 6.14 -5.53
N LEU A 65 -8.35 7.43 -5.45
CA LEU A 65 -9.33 8.51 -5.61
C LEU A 65 -9.88 8.56 -7.03
N GLU A 66 -9.01 8.54 -8.03
CA GLU A 66 -9.42 8.55 -9.45
C GLU A 66 -10.28 7.34 -9.81
N LEU A 67 -9.99 6.16 -9.25
CA LEU A 67 -10.81 4.97 -9.45
C LEU A 67 -12.20 5.09 -8.81
N SER A 68 -12.34 5.86 -7.72
CA SER A 68 -13.65 6.03 -7.05
C SER A 68 -14.69 6.75 -7.90
N ASP A 69 -14.24 7.50 -8.91
CA ASP A 69 -15.11 8.16 -9.89
C ASP A 69 -15.64 7.21 -10.97
N VAL A 70 -15.08 6.00 -11.05
CA VAL A 70 -15.40 4.99 -12.07
C VAL A 70 -16.03 3.77 -11.44
N ILE A 71 -15.34 3.13 -10.48
CA ILE A 71 -15.82 1.93 -9.81
C ILE A 71 -16.35 2.25 -8.41
N ASP A 72 -17.46 1.61 -8.03
CA ASP A 72 -17.92 1.62 -6.64
C ASP A 72 -16.95 0.81 -5.78
N ILE A 73 -15.95 1.49 -5.22
CA ILE A 73 -14.94 0.91 -4.33
C ILE A 73 -15.61 0.22 -3.13
N ASN A 74 -16.81 0.66 -2.72
CA ASN A 74 -17.54 0.03 -1.62
C ASN A 74 -18.24 -1.27 -2.03
N LYS A 75 -18.20 -1.68 -3.30
CA LYS A 75 -18.68 -2.99 -3.76
C LYS A 75 -17.55 -3.89 -4.24
N SER A 76 -16.39 -3.33 -4.52
CA SER A 76 -15.19 -4.05 -4.96
C SER A 76 -14.51 -4.74 -3.76
N GLU A 77 -14.57 -6.07 -3.73
CA GLU A 77 -14.01 -6.87 -2.63
C GLU A 77 -12.48 -6.83 -2.66
N CYS A 78 -11.87 -6.92 -3.84
CA CYS A 78 -10.41 -6.90 -3.95
C CYS A 78 -9.86 -5.55 -3.48
N ILE A 79 -10.39 -4.42 -3.97
CA ILE A 79 -9.92 -3.09 -3.56
C ILE A 79 -10.14 -2.85 -2.06
N LYS A 80 -11.27 -3.30 -1.49
CA LYS A 80 -11.47 -3.22 -0.03
C LYS A 80 -10.39 -3.94 0.77
N THR A 81 -10.01 -5.14 0.33
CA THR A 81 -8.95 -5.92 0.98
C THR A 81 -7.61 -5.17 0.89
N VAL A 82 -7.29 -4.57 -0.26
CA VAL A 82 -6.08 -3.74 -0.44
C VAL A 82 -6.11 -2.49 0.45
N ASP A 83 -7.24 -1.80 0.51
CA ASP A 83 -7.46 -0.65 1.40
C ASP A 83 -7.29 -1.05 2.87
N HIS A 84 -7.77 -2.24 3.25
CA HIS A 84 -7.64 -2.76 4.60
C HIS A 84 -6.18 -3.07 4.94
N ILE A 85 -5.41 -3.69 4.04
CA ILE A 85 -3.96 -3.90 4.19
C ILE A 85 -3.26 -2.56 4.43
N TRP A 86 -3.54 -1.55 3.59
CA TRP A 86 -2.94 -0.22 3.73
C TRP A 86 -3.30 0.45 5.06
N ARG A 87 -4.57 0.41 5.47
CA ARG A 87 -5.03 0.97 6.76
C ARG A 87 -4.36 0.27 7.95
N CYS A 88 -4.28 -1.07 7.92
CA CYS A 88 -3.61 -1.84 8.96
C CYS A 88 -2.13 -1.46 9.07
N SER A 89 -1.46 -1.13 7.96
CA SER A 89 -0.07 -0.65 8.01
C SER A 89 0.08 0.70 8.72
N ILE A 90 -0.86 1.63 8.50
CA ILE A 90 -0.87 2.97 9.12
C ILE A 90 -1.14 2.86 10.62
N LEU A 91 -2.17 2.10 10.99
CA LEU A 91 -2.54 1.84 12.38
C LEU A 91 -1.52 0.94 13.07
N GLY A 92 -0.81 0.15 12.28
CA GLY A 92 0.22 -0.71 12.73
C GLY A 92 -0.22 -2.09 13.22
N ASP A 93 -1.40 -2.52 12.81
CA ASP A 93 -2.01 -3.80 13.12
C ASP A 93 -1.50 -4.89 12.16
N ILE A 94 -0.34 -5.45 12.48
CA ILE A 94 0.29 -6.50 11.67
C ILE A 94 -0.56 -7.77 11.60
N PRO A 95 -1.19 -8.25 12.70
CA PRO A 95 -2.09 -9.41 12.64
C PRO A 95 -3.24 -9.23 11.65
N GLN A 96 -3.96 -8.10 11.70
CA GLN A 96 -5.07 -7.85 10.75
C GLN A 96 -4.57 -7.67 9.32
N MET A 97 -3.40 -7.07 9.12
CA MET A 97 -2.79 -6.97 7.80
C MET A 97 -2.49 -8.35 7.18
N LYS A 98 -2.03 -9.31 7.99
CA LYS A 98 -1.81 -10.69 7.54
C LYS A 98 -3.12 -11.41 7.21
N HIS A 99 -4.13 -11.26 8.07
CA HIS A 99 -5.46 -11.81 7.80
C HIS A 99 -6.07 -11.25 6.50
N ALA A 100 -5.88 -9.95 6.24
CA ALA A 100 -6.30 -9.32 5.01
C ALA A 100 -5.56 -9.86 3.78
N LEU A 101 -4.26 -10.15 3.91
CA LEU A 101 -3.47 -10.77 2.86
C LEU A 101 -4.05 -12.14 2.46
N ASP A 102 -4.47 -12.94 3.43
CA ASP A 102 -5.04 -14.28 3.19
C ASP A 102 -6.40 -14.23 2.44
N ALA A 103 -7.08 -13.08 2.48
CA ALA A 103 -8.33 -12.84 1.76
C ALA A 103 -8.13 -12.39 0.30
N LEU A 104 -6.89 -12.16 -0.15
CA LEU A 104 -6.62 -11.82 -1.55
C LEU A 104 -6.83 -13.03 -2.48
N PRO A 105 -7.20 -12.79 -3.75
CA PRO A 105 -7.17 -13.84 -4.76
C PRO A 105 -5.79 -14.49 -4.84
N LYS A 106 -5.73 -15.81 -5.11
CA LYS A 106 -4.47 -16.56 -5.19
C LYS A 106 -3.45 -15.93 -6.13
N THR A 107 -3.91 -15.37 -7.25
CA THR A 107 -3.09 -14.67 -8.26
C THR A 107 -2.44 -13.39 -7.72
N HIS A 108 -2.96 -12.81 -6.64
CA HIS A 108 -2.50 -11.55 -6.04
C HIS A 108 -1.59 -11.76 -4.83
N LEU A 109 -1.50 -12.98 -4.29
CA LEU A 109 -0.78 -13.24 -3.04
C LEU A 109 0.71 -12.87 -3.13
N LYS A 110 1.37 -13.16 -4.26
CA LYS A 110 2.80 -12.83 -4.45
C LYS A 110 3.07 -11.33 -4.32
N ILE A 111 2.25 -10.51 -4.98
CA ILE A 111 2.41 -9.06 -4.93
C ILE A 111 1.90 -8.46 -3.61
N GLY A 112 0.89 -9.09 -3.02
CA GLY A 112 0.41 -8.74 -1.68
C GLY A 112 1.46 -8.95 -0.60
N LEU A 113 2.21 -10.05 -0.66
CA LEU A 113 3.34 -10.31 0.25
C LEU A 113 4.39 -9.21 0.14
N ALA A 114 4.81 -8.87 -1.08
CA ALA A 114 5.77 -7.80 -1.33
C ALA A 114 5.27 -6.43 -0.82
N ALA A 115 3.98 -6.13 -0.97
CA ALA A 115 3.36 -4.94 -0.41
C ALA A 115 3.42 -4.93 1.13
N CYS A 116 3.05 -6.04 1.77
CA CYS A 116 3.10 -6.18 3.22
C CYS A 116 4.52 -6.07 3.79
N GLU A 117 5.53 -6.63 3.10
CA GLU A 117 6.95 -6.51 3.49
C GLU A 117 7.39 -5.05 3.47
N PHE A 118 7.18 -4.35 2.35
CA PHE A 118 7.53 -2.92 2.23
C PHE A 118 6.86 -2.06 3.31
N LEU A 119 5.56 -2.29 3.55
CA LEU A 119 4.78 -1.54 4.53
C LEU A 119 5.27 -1.78 5.97
N GLN A 120 5.72 -3.00 6.30
CA GLN A 120 6.28 -3.33 7.62
C GLN A 120 7.68 -2.74 7.83
N GLU A 121 8.56 -2.79 6.84
CA GLU A 121 9.91 -2.21 6.94
C GLU A 121 9.88 -0.71 7.23
N ARG A 122 8.89 -0.01 6.66
CA ARG A 122 8.69 1.42 6.90
C ARG A 122 8.43 1.70 8.38
N LYS A 123 7.77 0.79 9.09
CA LYS A 123 7.49 0.87 10.52
C LYS A 123 8.74 0.63 11.37
N GLY A 124 9.58 -0.33 10.98
CA GLY A 124 10.88 -0.60 11.63
C GLY A 124 11.75 0.66 11.65
N ARG A 125 11.87 1.33 10.50
CA ARG A 125 12.66 2.58 10.36
C ARG A 125 12.14 3.72 11.25
N TRP A 126 10.83 3.86 11.42
CA TRP A 126 10.23 4.91 12.26
C TRP A 126 10.36 4.62 13.76
N LYS A 127 10.31 3.36 14.18
CA LYS A 127 10.57 2.98 15.58
C LYS A 127 12.02 3.28 15.97
N SER A 128 12.98 2.89 15.13
CA SER A 128 14.41 3.13 15.38
C SER A 128 14.73 4.62 15.47
N ALA A 129 14.25 5.44 14.53
CA ALA A 129 14.48 6.89 14.54
C ALA A 129 13.89 7.59 15.78
N ARG A 130 12.76 7.10 16.31
CA ARG A 130 12.09 7.67 17.50
C ARG A 130 12.82 7.29 18.79
N GLU A 131 13.39 6.09 18.87
CA GLU A 131 14.24 5.67 19.98
C GLU A 131 15.59 6.39 20.00
N GLU A 132 16.17 6.62 18.82
CA GLU A 132 17.42 7.37 18.65
C GLU A 132 17.23 8.85 19.02
N GLY A 133 16.13 9.47 18.60
CA GLY A 133 15.77 10.82 19.01
C GLY A 133 15.50 10.98 20.51
N ARG A 134 14.95 9.94 21.18
CA ARG A 134 14.80 9.93 22.65
C ARG A 134 16.15 9.80 23.35
N LYS A 135 17.05 8.92 22.88
CA LYS A 135 18.40 8.78 23.43
C LYS A 135 19.22 10.07 23.31
N VAL A 136 19.12 10.78 22.18
CA VAL A 136 19.78 12.07 21.97
C VAL A 136 19.24 13.15 22.91
N ARG A 137 17.91 13.25 23.11
CA ARG A 137 17.32 14.19 24.09
C ARG A 137 17.71 13.86 25.54
N PHE A 138 17.74 12.58 25.91
CA PHE A 138 18.10 12.14 27.25
C PHE A 138 19.58 12.44 27.59
N ASN A 139 20.49 12.20 26.64
CA ASN A 139 21.91 12.56 26.80
C ASN A 139 22.16 14.07 26.82
N LYS A 140 21.28 14.88 26.24
CA LYS A 140 21.38 16.35 26.30
C LYS A 140 20.92 16.91 27.65
N LEU A 141 19.94 16.28 28.29
CA LEU A 141 19.48 16.62 29.65
C LEU A 141 20.51 16.27 30.73
N LEU A 142 21.22 15.15 30.58
CA LEU A 142 22.29 14.74 31.51
C LEU A 142 23.57 15.57 31.41
N LYS A 143 23.71 16.42 30.39
CA LYS A 143 24.88 17.29 30.17
C LYS A 143 24.67 18.73 30.64
N HIS A 144 23.49 19.09 31.15
CA HIS A 144 23.29 20.35 31.84
C HIS A 144 23.53 20.12 33.34
N PRO A 145 24.66 20.59 33.92
CA PRO A 145 24.84 20.56 35.36
C PRO A 145 23.77 21.48 35.96
N ILE A 146 22.96 20.91 36.85
CA ILE A 146 22.10 21.68 37.75
C ILE A 146 23.06 22.57 38.55
N CYS A 147 23.03 23.88 38.31
CA CYS A 147 23.68 24.85 39.19
C CYS A 147 23.06 24.69 40.58
N SER A 148 23.81 24.06 41.48
CA SER A 148 23.54 24.03 42.90
C SER A 148 23.62 25.45 43.44
N SER A 149 22.46 26.08 43.64
CA SER A 149 22.31 27.29 44.42
C SER A 149 22.65 26.97 45.87
N GLU A 150 23.79 27.47 46.33
CA GLU A 150 24.12 27.59 47.75
C GLU A 150 23.01 28.41 48.44
N TYR A 151 22.37 27.82 49.45
CA TYR A 151 21.65 28.58 50.47
C TYR A 151 22.40 28.37 51.78
N LYS A 152 23.10 29.43 52.21
CA LYS A 152 23.57 29.63 53.59
C LYS A 152 22.42 30.12 54.44
#